data_AF-A0A7C1V780-F1
#
_entry.id   AF-A0A7C1V780-F1
#
_cell.length_a   1.000
_cell.length_b   1.000
_cell.length_c   1.000
_cell.angle_alpha   90.00
_cell.angle_beta   90.00
_cell.angle_gamma   90.00
#
_symmetry.space_group_name_H-M   'P 1'
#
loop_
_entity.id
_entity.type
_entity.pdbx_description
1 polymer ?
#
loop_
_entity_poly.entity_id
_entity_poly.type
_entity_poly.pdbx_seq_one_letter_code
_entity_poly.pdbx_strand_id
1 'polypeptide(L)'
;MKLQLKTLAALAVFALAVTSCSKDDGGDGVPFSQKSVEENKRVVENSAIQVANTIDEMKDLETTDAAVSLGNLFDMADPLESKTKKKSKVSATIGVIAGIQTGDNSIHDLFTVMKSPGELGEDPETLQEIWDEVIGTYSWNAETKTWDYAANVDKVVFEFPSTDGGMSNDAALTVSNYAGITTSNPLDTEYSGDLPASLNMDLKVGSKTLIDYVFSAEYNSDGIPTKVASDLTIESFMFTVDLTNSNTEVSASYKFTHGEKVIMEITGSTQGDFSDANIEANTETHTDTWTWTNYVWNDATQQYDEIEVTEIDEWEEVNAEEIARSANAKFQVVDIAIMGNVNIKALVDELDQIYPDDYWDQEDFDEKAAADKEAEVINKYLNLYALNVVANEKIAEAEAYVVQENYGGEYYDYWIDLRLKFGDGSFVDMDTYMEEGFEDFIKEINSMISELNGEYNWGLEAIDY
;
A
#
# COMPACT_ATOMS: atom_id res chain seq x y z
N MET A 1 -21.71 -1.07 7.26
CA MET A 1 -21.85 -0.63 8.67
C MET A 1 -21.02 -1.54 9.56
N LYS A 2 -20.98 -1.34 10.90
CA LYS A 2 -20.18 -2.04 11.94
C LYS A 2 -18.83 -2.68 11.53
N LEU A 3 -18.86 -3.75 10.74
CA LEU A 3 -17.68 -4.48 10.30
C LEU A 3 -16.85 -3.70 9.26
N GLN A 4 -17.51 -2.99 8.34
CA GLN A 4 -16.84 -2.10 7.39
C GLN A 4 -16.13 -0.93 8.06
N LEU A 5 -16.53 -0.53 9.28
CA LEU A 5 -15.85 0.53 10.02
C LEU A 5 -14.45 0.10 10.49
N LYS A 6 -14.30 -1.17 10.93
CA LYS A 6 -12.99 -1.75 11.25
C LYS A 6 -12.14 -1.96 9.98
N THR A 7 -12.76 -2.34 8.87
CA THR A 7 -12.08 -2.44 7.57
C THR A 7 -11.65 -1.07 7.05
N LEU A 8 -12.48 -0.03 7.24
CA LEU A 8 -12.12 1.36 6.98
C LEU A 8 -10.97 1.80 7.88
N ALA A 9 -10.98 1.50 9.19
CA ALA A 9 -9.86 1.83 10.06
C ALA A 9 -8.54 1.19 9.57
N ALA A 10 -8.57 -0.07 9.14
CA ALA A 10 -7.40 -0.76 8.59
C ALA A 10 -6.93 -0.19 7.23
N LEU A 11 -7.84 0.16 6.32
CA LEU A 11 -7.52 0.84 5.05
C LEU A 11 -7.10 2.30 5.27
N ALA A 12 -7.67 2.96 6.27
CA ALA A 12 -7.34 4.31 6.67
C ALA A 12 -5.94 4.40 7.25
N VAL A 13 -5.33 3.33 7.80
CA VAL A 13 -3.88 3.34 8.08
C VAL A 13 -3.07 3.68 6.81
N PHE A 14 -3.53 3.29 5.62
CA PHE A 14 -2.88 3.61 4.35
C PHE A 14 -3.15 5.03 3.84
N ALA A 15 -4.26 5.67 4.25
CA ALA A 15 -4.58 7.06 3.92
C ALA A 15 -4.06 8.07 4.97
N LEU A 16 -4.05 7.68 6.24
CA LEU A 16 -3.55 8.41 7.41
C LEU A 16 -2.03 8.29 7.55
N ALA A 17 -1.36 7.40 6.81
CA ALA A 17 0.10 7.40 6.66
C ALA A 17 0.67 8.73 6.10
N VAL A 18 -0.20 9.62 5.61
CA VAL A 18 0.14 10.97 5.12
C VAL A 18 -0.10 12.07 6.18
N THR A 19 -0.91 11.81 7.21
CA THR A 19 -1.38 12.83 8.17
C THR A 19 -1.18 12.49 9.65
N SER A 20 -0.87 11.23 9.96
CA SER A 20 -0.82 10.72 11.34
C SER A 20 0.48 10.01 11.67
N CYS A 21 0.87 10.17 12.93
CA CYS A 21 2.25 10.36 13.38
C CYS A 21 2.29 10.21 14.95
N SER A 22 3.34 9.80 15.69
CA SER A 22 3.35 9.72 17.20
C SER A 22 4.56 10.30 17.99
N LYS A 23 4.36 11.29 18.89
CA LYS A 23 5.41 12.21 19.44
C LYS A 23 6.53 11.69 20.36
N ASP A 24 6.58 10.41 20.75
CA ASP A 24 7.55 9.91 21.74
C ASP A 24 8.93 9.52 21.19
N ASP A 25 9.07 9.31 19.87
CA ASP A 25 10.36 9.08 19.18
C ASP A 25 10.77 10.27 18.28
N GLY A 26 10.16 11.44 18.47
CA GLY A 26 10.46 12.64 17.68
C GLY A 26 11.92 13.06 17.78
N GLY A 27 12.46 13.62 16.69
CA GLY A 27 13.90 13.86 16.46
C GLY A 27 14.63 14.87 17.37
N ASP A 28 14.20 15.05 18.62
CA ASP A 28 14.75 15.88 19.70
C ASP A 28 16.07 15.29 20.24
N GLY A 29 17.09 15.30 19.38
CA GLY A 29 18.43 14.76 19.67
C GLY A 29 19.25 14.46 18.42
N VAL A 30 18.57 14.31 17.28
CA VAL A 30 19.24 14.23 15.96
C VAL A 30 19.73 15.64 15.60
N PRO A 31 21.03 15.83 15.28
CA PRO A 31 21.54 17.12 14.84
C PRO A 31 21.02 17.47 13.44
N PHE A 32 20.92 18.76 13.13
CA PHE A 32 20.73 19.17 11.74
C PHE A 32 22.00 19.01 10.90
N SER A 33 21.79 18.63 9.65
CA SER A 33 22.75 18.70 8.55
C SER A 33 23.45 20.04 8.52
N GLN A 34 24.78 20.01 8.30
CA GLN A 34 25.61 21.21 8.16
C GLN A 34 25.83 21.60 6.67
N LYS A 35 25.07 20.98 5.76
CA LYS A 35 25.05 21.22 4.31
C LYS A 35 24.11 22.38 3.96
N SER A 36 24.33 23.04 2.82
CA SER A 36 23.34 23.99 2.28
C SER A 36 22.07 23.30 1.78
N VAL A 37 21.01 24.06 1.49
CA VAL A 37 19.75 23.56 0.91
C VAL A 37 20.03 22.78 -0.39
N GLU A 38 20.87 23.31 -1.27
CA GLU A 38 21.21 22.72 -2.57
C GLU A 38 22.14 21.50 -2.44
N GLU A 39 23.01 21.47 -1.42
CA GLU A 39 23.78 20.28 -1.08
C GLU A 39 22.90 19.17 -0.48
N ASN A 40 21.84 19.52 0.25
CA ASN A 40 20.84 18.58 0.73
C ASN A 40 19.95 18.06 -0.43
N LYS A 41 19.44 18.92 -1.34
CA LYS A 41 18.66 18.50 -2.53
C LYS A 41 19.41 17.42 -3.33
N ARG A 42 20.70 17.65 -3.64
CA ARG A 42 21.55 16.66 -4.30
C ARG A 42 21.68 15.33 -3.56
N VAL A 43 21.68 15.33 -2.23
CA VAL A 43 21.74 14.10 -1.43
C VAL A 43 20.44 13.30 -1.51
N VAL A 44 19.29 13.98 -1.64
CA VAL A 44 18.01 13.33 -1.93
C VAL A 44 17.97 12.80 -3.37
N GLU A 45 18.33 13.63 -4.35
CA GLU A 45 18.38 13.28 -5.78
C GLU A 45 19.28 12.05 -6.05
N ASN A 46 20.50 12.03 -5.50
CA ASN A 46 21.41 10.89 -5.62
C ASN A 46 20.90 9.62 -4.91
N SER A 47 19.99 9.74 -3.94
CA SER A 47 19.34 8.59 -3.29
C SER A 47 18.20 8.04 -4.15
N ALA A 48 17.48 8.90 -4.84
CA ALA A 48 16.41 8.53 -5.76
C ALA A 48 16.96 7.89 -7.06
N ILE A 49 18.06 8.41 -7.62
CA ILE A 49 18.80 7.79 -8.74
C ILE A 49 19.30 6.38 -8.37
N GLN A 50 19.71 6.16 -7.11
CA GLN A 50 20.11 4.82 -6.67
C GLN A 50 18.94 3.81 -6.67
N VAL A 51 17.68 4.24 -6.52
CA VAL A 51 16.53 3.33 -6.69
C VAL A 51 16.41 2.89 -8.15
N ALA A 52 16.48 3.82 -9.10
CA ALA A 52 16.36 3.51 -10.53
C ALA A 52 17.41 2.46 -10.95
N ASN A 53 18.68 2.69 -10.59
CA ASN A 53 19.76 1.73 -10.84
C ASN A 53 19.52 0.36 -10.19
N THR A 54 19.00 0.31 -8.95
CA THR A 54 18.73 -0.95 -8.26
C THR A 54 17.48 -1.67 -8.80
N ILE A 55 16.55 -0.99 -9.45
CA ILE A 55 15.45 -1.60 -10.19
C ILE A 55 15.93 -2.17 -11.54
N ASP A 56 16.84 -1.46 -12.23
CA ASP A 56 17.45 -1.95 -13.48
C ASP A 56 18.25 -3.26 -13.27
N GLU A 57 18.98 -3.36 -12.14
CA GLU A 57 19.65 -4.60 -11.69
C GLU A 57 18.71 -5.82 -11.54
N MET A 58 17.39 -5.65 -11.47
CA MET A 58 16.44 -6.78 -11.42
C MET A 58 16.19 -7.44 -12.79
N LYS A 59 16.50 -6.77 -13.92
CA LYS A 59 16.27 -7.33 -15.27
C LYS A 59 17.14 -8.55 -15.56
N ASP A 60 18.41 -8.50 -15.13
CA ASP A 60 19.48 -9.47 -15.44
C ASP A 60 19.53 -10.70 -14.50
N LEU A 61 18.45 -10.99 -13.76
CA LEU A 61 18.41 -12.08 -12.79
C LEU A 61 18.25 -13.47 -13.42
N GLU A 62 18.96 -14.48 -12.88
CA GLU A 62 18.87 -15.89 -13.29
C GLU A 62 17.46 -16.46 -13.05
N THR A 63 16.75 -15.90 -12.06
CA THR A 63 15.32 -16.11 -11.82
C THR A 63 14.47 -15.93 -13.06
N THR A 64 14.76 -14.91 -13.87
CA THR A 64 13.82 -14.42 -14.87
C THR A 64 13.79 -15.32 -16.10
N ASP A 65 14.95 -15.84 -16.53
CA ASP A 65 15.04 -16.90 -17.56
C ASP A 65 14.21 -18.14 -17.19
N ALA A 66 14.27 -18.56 -15.92
CA ALA A 66 13.49 -19.69 -15.41
C ALA A 66 11.99 -19.37 -15.33
N ALA A 67 11.62 -18.13 -14.98
CA ALA A 67 10.22 -17.69 -14.99
C ALA A 67 9.64 -17.61 -16.41
N VAL A 68 10.40 -17.09 -17.39
CA VAL A 68 10.02 -17.08 -18.82
C VAL A 68 9.84 -18.49 -19.34
N SER A 69 10.80 -19.39 -19.07
CA SER A 69 10.67 -20.80 -19.45
C SER A 69 9.38 -21.41 -18.87
N LEU A 70 9.13 -21.23 -17.57
CA LEU A 70 7.93 -21.78 -16.93
C LEU A 70 6.63 -21.17 -17.49
N GLY A 71 6.59 -19.86 -17.74
CA GLY A 71 5.46 -19.17 -18.36
C GLY A 71 5.15 -19.72 -19.75
N ASN A 72 6.17 -19.82 -20.61
CA ASN A 72 6.05 -20.42 -21.95
C ASN A 72 5.49 -21.85 -21.92
N LEU A 73 5.86 -22.64 -20.91
CA LEU A 73 5.42 -24.02 -20.75
C LEU A 73 3.96 -24.13 -20.30
N PHE A 74 3.51 -23.26 -19.39
CA PHE A 74 2.09 -23.15 -19.03
C PHE A 74 1.24 -22.61 -20.19
N ASP A 75 1.77 -21.69 -21.01
CA ASP A 75 1.09 -21.19 -22.21
C ASP A 75 1.05 -22.21 -23.35
N MET A 76 1.98 -23.17 -23.39
CA MET A 76 1.92 -24.34 -24.28
C MET A 76 0.94 -25.41 -23.78
N ALA A 77 0.87 -25.64 -22.46
CA ALA A 77 -0.13 -26.49 -21.81
C ALA A 77 -0.18 -26.20 -20.29
N ASP A 78 -1.31 -25.67 -19.77
CA ASP A 78 -1.48 -25.46 -18.32
C ASP A 78 -1.77 -26.83 -17.65
N PRO A 79 -0.91 -27.35 -16.76
CA PRO A 79 -1.11 -28.61 -16.06
C PRO A 79 -2.37 -28.62 -15.18
N LEU A 80 -2.92 -27.45 -14.88
CA LEU A 80 -4.11 -27.25 -14.06
C LEU A 80 -5.38 -26.93 -14.87
N GLU A 81 -5.34 -26.84 -16.21
CA GLU A 81 -6.53 -26.54 -17.05
C GLU A 81 -7.69 -27.53 -16.80
N SER A 82 -7.38 -28.79 -16.49
CA SER A 82 -8.37 -29.82 -16.14
C SER A 82 -8.94 -29.72 -14.71
N LYS A 83 -8.42 -28.80 -13.90
CA LYS A 83 -8.76 -28.56 -12.48
C LYS A 83 -9.25 -27.12 -12.21
N THR A 84 -8.88 -26.14 -13.04
CA THR A 84 -9.26 -24.73 -12.88
C THR A 84 -9.96 -24.18 -14.13
N LYS A 85 -11.09 -23.49 -13.97
CA LYS A 85 -11.91 -22.97 -15.08
C LYS A 85 -11.27 -21.85 -15.93
N LYS A 86 -10.11 -21.35 -15.52
CA LYS A 86 -9.27 -20.36 -16.21
C LYS A 86 -7.80 -20.76 -16.00
N LYS A 87 -6.87 -20.12 -16.73
CA LYS A 87 -5.42 -20.18 -16.45
C LYS A 87 -5.19 -20.01 -14.94
N SER A 88 -4.41 -20.91 -14.35
CA SER A 88 -4.20 -20.92 -12.90
C SER A 88 -3.53 -19.64 -12.38
N LYS A 89 -3.82 -19.21 -11.14
CA LYS A 89 -3.17 -18.00 -10.55
C LYS A 89 -1.65 -18.11 -10.51
N VAL A 90 -1.14 -19.32 -10.27
CA VAL A 90 0.29 -19.62 -10.37
C VAL A 90 0.82 -19.29 -11.77
N SER A 91 0.14 -19.74 -12.84
CA SER A 91 0.50 -19.35 -14.21
C SER A 91 0.40 -17.86 -14.49
N ALA A 92 -0.53 -17.14 -13.86
CA ALA A 92 -0.67 -15.70 -14.01
C ALA A 92 0.50 -14.95 -13.34
N THR A 93 0.86 -15.29 -12.10
CA THR A 93 2.01 -14.70 -11.41
C THR A 93 3.32 -15.02 -12.15
N ILE A 94 3.51 -16.27 -12.60
CA ILE A 94 4.67 -16.67 -13.41
C ILE A 94 4.68 -15.91 -14.74
N GLY A 95 3.54 -15.82 -15.43
CA GLY A 95 3.40 -15.11 -16.70
C GLY A 95 3.67 -13.61 -16.59
N VAL A 96 3.43 -13.01 -15.42
CA VAL A 96 3.85 -11.64 -15.12
C VAL A 96 5.36 -11.54 -14.85
N ILE A 97 5.95 -12.43 -14.06
CA ILE A 97 7.41 -12.44 -13.84
C ILE A 97 8.15 -12.67 -15.17
N ALA A 98 7.63 -13.55 -16.04
CA ALA A 98 8.09 -13.72 -17.41
C ALA A 98 7.91 -12.45 -18.25
N GLY A 99 6.73 -11.82 -18.15
CA GLY A 99 6.39 -10.59 -18.86
C GLY A 99 7.24 -9.38 -18.49
N ILE A 100 7.86 -9.37 -17.31
CA ILE A 100 8.83 -8.32 -16.92
C ILE A 100 10.12 -8.43 -17.76
N GLN A 101 10.48 -9.60 -18.28
CA GLN A 101 11.66 -9.80 -19.15
C GLN A 101 11.36 -9.63 -20.64
N THR A 102 10.17 -10.02 -21.09
CA THR A 102 9.74 -9.86 -22.50
C THR A 102 9.14 -8.49 -22.79
N GLY A 103 8.64 -7.83 -21.75
CA GLY A 103 7.93 -6.57 -21.82
C GLY A 103 6.41 -6.65 -21.79
N ASP A 104 5.83 -7.84 -21.73
CA ASP A 104 4.37 -8.00 -21.73
C ASP A 104 3.69 -7.64 -20.39
N ASN A 105 4.46 -7.47 -19.29
CA ASN A 105 3.95 -7.08 -17.97
C ASN A 105 4.97 -6.25 -17.16
N SER A 106 4.50 -5.53 -16.13
CA SER A 106 5.32 -4.69 -15.24
C SER A 106 5.36 -5.18 -13.78
N ILE A 107 6.21 -4.56 -12.95
CA ILE A 107 6.20 -4.75 -11.48
C ILE A 107 4.84 -4.33 -10.87
N HIS A 108 4.13 -3.37 -11.45
CA HIS A 108 2.77 -3.04 -11.00
C HIS A 108 1.81 -4.20 -11.26
N ASP A 109 1.89 -4.84 -12.43
CA ASP A 109 1.08 -6.00 -12.78
C ASP A 109 1.39 -7.19 -11.85
N LEU A 110 2.64 -7.31 -11.38
CA LEU A 110 3.01 -8.34 -10.41
C LEU A 110 2.27 -8.11 -9.09
N PHE A 111 2.29 -6.88 -8.58
CA PHE A 111 1.49 -6.52 -7.41
C PHE A 111 -0.02 -6.66 -7.66
N THR A 112 -0.52 -6.35 -8.86
CA THR A 112 -1.95 -6.42 -9.18
C THR A 112 -2.45 -7.87 -9.33
N VAL A 113 -1.66 -8.77 -9.92
CA VAL A 113 -1.97 -10.21 -9.96
C VAL A 113 -1.85 -10.85 -8.57
N MET A 114 -0.90 -10.42 -7.72
CA MET A 114 -0.83 -10.85 -6.33
C MET A 114 -2.01 -10.30 -5.48
N LYS A 115 -2.53 -9.11 -5.78
CA LYS A 115 -3.66 -8.48 -5.06
C LYS A 115 -5.04 -8.96 -5.55
N SER A 116 -5.15 -9.49 -6.77
CA SER A 116 -6.44 -9.79 -7.39
C SER A 116 -7.03 -11.13 -6.91
N PRO A 117 -8.27 -11.16 -6.36
CA PRO A 117 -8.99 -12.40 -6.09
C PRO A 117 -9.54 -12.99 -7.40
N GLY A 118 -8.63 -13.39 -8.31
CA GLY A 118 -8.99 -13.99 -9.60
C GLY A 118 -9.98 -15.15 -9.48
N GLU A 119 -10.96 -15.16 -10.38
CA GLU A 119 -12.18 -15.97 -10.32
C GLU A 119 -11.93 -17.49 -10.35
N LEU A 120 -12.52 -18.18 -9.37
CA LEU A 120 -12.73 -19.63 -9.33
C LEU A 120 -14.01 -20.02 -10.10
N GLY A 121 -14.47 -21.28 -10.03
CA GLY A 121 -15.87 -21.57 -10.36
C GLY A 121 -16.28 -23.06 -10.42
N GLU A 122 -17.56 -23.31 -10.17
CA GLU A 122 -18.19 -24.57 -9.71
C GLU A 122 -17.44 -25.26 -8.58
N ASP A 123 -17.90 -25.07 -7.36
CA ASP A 123 -17.47 -23.88 -6.62
C ASP A 123 -16.79 -24.50 -5.38
N PRO A 124 -15.45 -24.59 -5.32
CA PRO A 124 -14.80 -25.15 -4.14
C PRO A 124 -15.16 -24.25 -2.94
N GLU A 125 -15.79 -24.83 -1.92
CA GLU A 125 -16.27 -24.09 -0.76
C GLU A 125 -15.10 -23.54 0.06
N THR A 126 -13.90 -24.11 -0.11
CA THR A 126 -12.67 -23.81 0.62
C THR A 126 -11.45 -23.66 -0.30
N LEU A 127 -10.45 -22.89 0.15
CA LEU A 127 -9.10 -22.90 -0.42
C LEU A 127 -8.39 -24.24 -0.16
N GLN A 128 -8.67 -24.89 0.97
CA GLN A 128 -8.16 -26.23 1.28
C GLN A 128 -8.59 -27.29 0.24
N GLU A 129 -9.82 -27.25 -0.28
CA GLU A 129 -10.26 -28.16 -1.35
C GLU A 129 -9.45 -27.96 -2.64
N ILE A 130 -9.20 -26.70 -3.03
CA ILE A 130 -8.35 -26.38 -4.19
C ILE A 130 -6.96 -26.95 -3.97
N TRP A 131 -6.38 -26.76 -2.78
CA TRP A 131 -5.06 -27.28 -2.43
C TRP A 131 -5.01 -28.82 -2.54
N ASP A 132 -5.98 -29.51 -1.94
CA ASP A 132 -6.09 -30.97 -1.98
C ASP A 132 -6.29 -31.50 -3.41
N GLU A 133 -6.96 -30.75 -4.30
CA GLU A 133 -7.07 -31.08 -5.73
C GLU A 133 -5.77 -30.84 -6.51
N VAL A 134 -5.01 -29.77 -6.23
CA VAL A 134 -3.79 -29.43 -7.02
C VAL A 134 -2.52 -30.13 -6.54
N ILE A 135 -2.48 -30.70 -5.32
CA ILE A 135 -1.34 -31.47 -4.80
C ILE A 135 -0.82 -32.50 -5.84
N GLY A 136 0.49 -32.52 -6.02
CA GLY A 136 1.13 -33.35 -7.04
C GLY A 136 2.52 -32.85 -7.44
N THR A 137 3.25 -33.71 -8.14
CA THR A 137 4.42 -33.33 -8.93
C THR A 137 4.04 -33.43 -10.40
N TYR A 138 4.28 -32.34 -11.14
CA TYR A 138 4.02 -32.19 -12.57
C TYR A 138 5.37 -32.00 -13.24
N SER A 139 5.82 -33.00 -13.99
CA SER A 139 7.13 -32.97 -14.66
C SER A 139 6.94 -32.70 -16.15
N TRP A 140 7.56 -31.64 -16.69
CA TRP A 140 7.45 -31.34 -18.12
C TRP A 140 8.06 -32.45 -18.97
N ASN A 141 7.36 -32.85 -20.02
CA ASN A 141 7.80 -33.87 -20.97
C ASN A 141 8.00 -33.24 -22.35
N ALA A 142 9.25 -32.88 -22.66
CA ALA A 142 9.62 -32.19 -23.89
C ALA A 142 9.40 -33.00 -25.19
N GLU A 143 9.29 -34.34 -25.12
CA GLU A 143 8.99 -35.17 -26.30
C GLU A 143 7.50 -35.11 -26.69
N THR A 144 6.62 -35.03 -25.70
CA THR A 144 5.15 -35.01 -25.89
C THR A 144 4.55 -33.61 -25.88
N LYS A 145 5.26 -32.64 -25.29
CA LYS A 145 4.79 -31.29 -24.94
C LYS A 145 3.58 -31.32 -23.99
N THR A 146 3.65 -32.16 -22.96
CA THR A 146 2.66 -32.25 -21.89
C THR A 146 3.34 -32.38 -20.53
N TRP A 147 2.57 -32.23 -19.44
CA TRP A 147 3.05 -32.48 -18.08
C TRP A 147 2.70 -33.90 -17.63
N ASP A 148 3.70 -34.67 -17.23
CA ASP A 148 3.52 -35.97 -16.59
C ASP A 148 3.18 -35.77 -15.09
N TYR A 149 2.05 -36.33 -14.63
CA TYR A 149 1.60 -36.19 -13.24
C TYR A 149 2.01 -37.39 -12.37
N ALA A 150 2.59 -37.09 -11.20
CA ALA A 150 2.80 -38.01 -10.09
C ALA A 150 2.08 -37.48 -8.84
N ALA A 151 1.36 -38.36 -8.13
CA ALA A 151 0.68 -37.98 -6.90
C ALA A 151 1.66 -37.62 -5.78
N ASN A 152 1.34 -36.56 -5.04
CA ASN A 152 2.08 -36.09 -3.87
C ASN A 152 1.13 -36.05 -2.65
N VAL A 153 1.57 -35.55 -1.48
CA VAL A 153 0.74 -35.52 -0.25
C VAL A 153 0.76 -34.22 0.54
N ASP A 154 1.77 -33.36 0.35
CA ASP A 154 1.99 -32.16 1.17
C ASP A 154 2.42 -30.92 0.36
N LYS A 155 2.48 -31.04 -0.97
CA LYS A 155 2.95 -29.97 -1.87
C LYS A 155 2.53 -30.12 -3.33
N VAL A 156 2.63 -29.00 -4.04
CA VAL A 156 2.60 -28.88 -5.49
C VAL A 156 4.05 -28.68 -5.97
N VAL A 157 4.48 -29.38 -7.03
CA VAL A 157 5.81 -29.19 -7.63
C VAL A 157 5.69 -29.18 -9.15
N PHE A 158 6.22 -28.16 -9.81
CA PHE A 158 6.41 -28.14 -11.26
C PHE A 158 7.90 -28.34 -11.54
N GLU A 159 8.27 -29.47 -12.16
CA GLU A 159 9.65 -29.76 -12.59
C GLU A 159 9.78 -29.45 -14.08
N PHE A 160 10.72 -28.60 -14.48
CA PHE A 160 10.78 -28.07 -15.84
C PHE A 160 12.22 -27.66 -16.24
N PRO A 161 12.51 -27.42 -17.52
CA PRO A 161 13.81 -26.90 -17.96
C PRO A 161 13.97 -25.42 -17.59
N SER A 162 15.09 -25.05 -16.98
CA SER A 162 15.43 -23.68 -16.57
C SER A 162 15.49 -22.64 -17.70
N THR A 163 15.51 -23.08 -18.96
CA THR A 163 15.72 -22.27 -20.16
C THR A 163 14.76 -22.67 -21.27
N ASP A 164 14.29 -21.70 -22.05
CA ASP A 164 13.34 -21.94 -23.15
C ASP A 164 13.90 -22.93 -24.19
N GLY A 165 13.05 -23.84 -24.65
CA GLY A 165 13.44 -24.93 -25.55
C GLY A 165 14.34 -26.01 -24.90
N GLY A 166 14.57 -25.95 -23.58
CA GLY A 166 15.31 -26.96 -22.82
C GLY A 166 14.66 -28.36 -22.87
N MET A 167 15.48 -29.40 -22.70
CA MET A 167 15.09 -30.81 -22.91
C MET A 167 15.24 -31.68 -21.65
N SER A 168 15.55 -31.09 -20.51
CA SER A 168 15.77 -31.79 -19.23
C SER A 168 15.30 -30.91 -18.09
N ASN A 169 14.58 -31.48 -17.13
CA ASN A 169 14.04 -30.73 -16.00
C ASN A 169 15.14 -30.55 -14.94
N ASP A 170 15.74 -29.37 -14.92
CA ASP A 170 16.76 -28.92 -13.97
C ASP A 170 16.25 -27.80 -13.03
N ALA A 171 15.09 -27.21 -13.33
CA ALA A 171 14.37 -26.30 -12.47
C ALA A 171 13.18 -26.99 -11.77
N ALA A 172 12.83 -26.48 -10.59
CA ALA A 172 11.64 -26.89 -9.84
C ALA A 172 11.00 -25.70 -9.12
N LEU A 173 9.74 -25.42 -9.42
CA LEU A 173 8.89 -24.53 -8.62
C LEU A 173 8.09 -25.41 -7.64
N THR A 174 8.35 -25.29 -6.34
CA THR A 174 7.61 -25.95 -5.28
C THR A 174 6.67 -24.96 -4.60
N VAL A 175 5.41 -25.34 -4.38
CA VAL A 175 4.50 -24.69 -3.44
C VAL A 175 4.18 -25.69 -2.35
N SER A 176 4.23 -25.32 -1.08
CA SER A 176 4.11 -26.20 0.08
C SER A 176 3.57 -25.48 1.31
N ASN A 177 3.36 -26.20 2.42
CA ASN A 177 2.97 -25.63 3.70
C ASN A 177 1.71 -24.74 3.65
N TYR A 178 0.75 -25.07 2.75
CA TYR A 178 -0.56 -24.47 2.83
C TYR A 178 -1.27 -24.90 4.12
N ALA A 179 -1.86 -23.92 4.79
CA ALA A 179 -2.88 -24.15 5.80
C ALA A 179 -3.89 -23.00 5.76
N GLY A 180 -5.17 -23.32 5.91
CA GLY A 180 -6.24 -22.35 6.11
C GLY A 180 -6.91 -22.51 7.48
N ILE A 181 -7.73 -21.52 7.86
CA ILE A 181 -8.57 -21.56 9.06
C ILE A 181 -10.03 -21.25 8.72
N THR A 182 -10.96 -22.09 9.18
CA THR A 182 -12.40 -21.79 9.09
C THR A 182 -12.79 -20.88 10.25
N THR A 183 -13.19 -19.66 9.94
CA THR A 183 -13.67 -18.64 10.88
C THR A 183 -14.71 -17.75 10.20
N SER A 184 -15.27 -16.75 10.88
CA SER A 184 -16.13 -15.74 10.23
C SER A 184 -15.31 -14.98 9.17
N ASN A 185 -15.82 -14.77 7.96
CA ASN A 185 -15.16 -13.87 7.00
C ASN A 185 -15.77 -12.46 7.11
N PRO A 186 -14.99 -11.42 7.43
CA PRO A 186 -15.52 -10.06 7.62
C PRO A 186 -15.66 -9.26 6.32
N LEU A 187 -15.08 -9.73 5.20
CA LEU A 187 -15.11 -9.05 3.90
C LEU A 187 -16.22 -9.58 2.98
N ASP A 188 -16.56 -10.86 3.13
CA ASP A 188 -17.60 -11.55 2.37
C ASP A 188 -18.35 -12.52 3.29
N THR A 189 -19.62 -12.20 3.58
CA THR A 189 -20.49 -13.01 4.45
C THR A 189 -21.17 -14.19 3.75
N GLU A 190 -21.07 -14.28 2.42
CA GLU A 190 -21.53 -15.43 1.63
C GLU A 190 -20.42 -16.49 1.50
N TYR A 191 -19.14 -16.08 1.57
CA TYR A 191 -17.99 -17.00 1.65
C TYR A 191 -17.85 -17.66 3.03
N SER A 192 -18.22 -18.94 3.11
CA SER A 192 -18.07 -19.78 4.32
C SER A 192 -16.79 -20.62 4.38
N GLY A 193 -15.82 -20.36 3.49
CA GLY A 193 -14.59 -21.13 3.38
C GLY A 193 -13.52 -20.79 4.43
N ASP A 194 -12.30 -21.24 4.18
CA ASP A 194 -11.15 -21.00 5.03
C ASP A 194 -10.29 -19.80 4.57
N LEU A 195 -9.85 -19.00 5.54
CA LEU A 195 -8.90 -17.91 5.31
C LEU A 195 -7.47 -18.47 5.32
N PRO A 196 -6.58 -18.07 4.40
CA PRO A 196 -5.23 -18.62 4.33
C PRO A 196 -4.40 -18.20 5.55
N ALA A 197 -3.81 -19.16 6.25
CA ALA A 197 -2.99 -18.95 7.46
C ALA A 197 -1.50 -19.19 7.22
N SER A 198 -1.11 -20.03 6.25
CA SER A 198 0.27 -20.11 5.76
C SER A 198 0.36 -20.57 4.30
N LEU A 199 1.46 -20.18 3.63
CA LEU A 199 1.87 -20.72 2.34
C LEU A 199 3.38 -20.53 2.17
N ASN A 200 4.08 -21.53 1.63
CA ASN A 200 5.48 -21.40 1.20
C ASN A 200 5.59 -21.69 -0.29
N MET A 201 6.42 -20.93 -1.02
CA MET A 201 6.78 -21.22 -2.40
C MET A 201 8.29 -21.04 -2.60
N ASP A 202 8.93 -21.92 -3.37
CA ASP A 202 10.33 -21.79 -3.74
C ASP A 202 10.56 -22.15 -5.21
N LEU A 203 11.42 -21.40 -5.89
CA LEU A 203 11.94 -21.75 -7.22
C LEU A 203 13.42 -22.09 -7.08
N LYS A 204 13.81 -23.29 -7.53
CA LYS A 204 15.21 -23.74 -7.57
C LYS A 204 15.64 -24.08 -8.99
N VAL A 205 16.89 -23.78 -9.32
CA VAL A 205 17.61 -24.30 -10.50
C VAL A 205 18.82 -25.08 -10.01
N GLY A 206 18.87 -26.38 -10.33
CA GLY A 206 19.85 -27.33 -9.82
C GLY A 206 19.86 -27.44 -8.29
N SER A 207 20.71 -26.63 -7.64
CA SER A 207 20.78 -26.51 -6.18
C SER A 207 20.80 -25.07 -5.67
N LYS A 208 20.57 -24.08 -6.55
CA LYS A 208 20.43 -22.66 -6.19
C LYS A 208 18.94 -22.36 -6.01
N THR A 209 18.55 -21.78 -4.87
CA THR A 209 17.24 -21.12 -4.74
C THR A 209 17.32 -19.77 -5.43
N LEU A 210 16.34 -19.50 -6.30
CA LEU A 210 16.17 -18.26 -7.05
C LEU A 210 15.06 -17.41 -6.42
N ILE A 211 13.89 -18.01 -6.19
CA ILE A 211 12.80 -17.40 -5.43
C ILE A 211 12.59 -18.19 -4.12
N ASP A 212 12.38 -17.49 -3.01
CA ASP A 212 11.85 -18.04 -1.76
C ASP A 212 10.73 -17.12 -1.28
N TYR A 213 9.56 -17.68 -0.97
CA TYR A 213 8.37 -16.94 -0.58
C TYR A 213 7.73 -17.59 0.65
N VAL A 214 7.40 -16.78 1.65
CA VAL A 214 6.78 -17.21 2.90
C VAL A 214 5.63 -16.27 3.26
N PHE A 215 4.43 -16.82 3.33
CA PHE A 215 3.23 -16.17 3.82
C PHE A 215 2.79 -16.78 5.16
N SER A 216 2.36 -15.94 6.09
CA SER A 216 1.78 -16.32 7.38
C SER A 216 0.73 -15.30 7.81
N ALA A 217 -0.41 -15.75 8.33
CA ALA A 217 -1.44 -14.88 8.87
C ALA A 217 -2.09 -15.47 10.13
N GLU A 218 -2.36 -14.59 11.10
CA GLU A 218 -3.04 -14.88 12.37
C GLU A 218 -4.30 -14.02 12.42
N TYR A 219 -5.40 -14.56 12.96
CA TYR A 219 -6.73 -13.96 12.92
C TYR A 219 -7.44 -14.04 14.28
N ASN A 220 -8.37 -13.12 14.53
CA ASN A 220 -9.26 -13.17 15.69
C ASN A 220 -10.48 -14.10 15.44
N SER A 221 -11.41 -14.16 16.41
CA SER A 221 -12.67 -14.94 16.31
C SER A 221 -13.61 -14.53 15.18
N ASP A 222 -13.40 -13.33 14.64
CA ASP A 222 -14.28 -12.69 13.66
C ASP A 222 -13.65 -12.68 12.26
N GLY A 223 -12.48 -13.34 12.13
CA GLY A 223 -11.65 -13.42 10.92
C GLY A 223 -11.00 -12.11 10.49
N ILE A 224 -10.90 -11.15 11.40
CA ILE A 224 -10.07 -9.96 11.19
C ILE A 224 -8.61 -10.38 11.44
N PRO A 225 -7.66 -10.13 10.51
CA PRO A 225 -6.26 -10.40 10.75
C PRO A 225 -5.76 -9.65 11.98
N THR A 226 -5.11 -10.36 12.90
CA THR A 226 -4.30 -9.80 14.00
C THR A 226 -2.83 -9.71 13.62
N LYS A 227 -2.40 -10.53 12.66
CA LYS A 227 -1.08 -10.44 12.03
C LYS A 227 -1.15 -10.92 10.57
N VAL A 228 -0.38 -10.29 9.69
CA VAL A 228 0.02 -10.84 8.39
C VAL A 228 1.54 -10.65 8.25
N ALA A 229 2.23 -11.62 7.67
CA ALA A 229 3.62 -11.53 7.25
C ALA A 229 3.75 -12.16 5.86
N SER A 230 4.42 -11.47 4.93
CA SER A 230 4.63 -11.92 3.55
C SER A 230 6.01 -11.51 3.08
N ASP A 231 6.95 -12.45 3.10
CA ASP A 231 8.32 -12.30 2.62
C ASP A 231 8.48 -12.91 1.22
N LEU A 232 9.01 -12.15 0.27
CA LEU A 232 9.40 -12.60 -1.07
C LEU A 232 10.87 -12.25 -1.32
N THR A 233 11.74 -13.26 -1.34
CA THR A 233 13.14 -13.14 -1.75
C THR A 233 13.28 -13.56 -3.22
N ILE A 234 13.96 -12.74 -4.01
CA ILE A 234 14.38 -13.03 -5.38
C ILE A 234 15.90 -12.80 -5.46
N GLU A 235 16.65 -13.88 -5.32
CA GLU A 235 18.12 -13.92 -5.24
C GLU A 235 18.75 -13.00 -4.18
N SER A 236 19.08 -11.76 -4.53
CA SER A 236 19.62 -10.73 -3.63
C SER A 236 18.59 -9.68 -3.22
N PHE A 237 17.44 -9.63 -3.90
CA PHE A 237 16.33 -8.73 -3.62
C PHE A 237 15.37 -9.38 -2.63
N MET A 238 14.78 -8.59 -1.73
CA MET A 238 13.79 -9.07 -0.76
C MET A 238 12.71 -8.02 -0.53
N PHE A 239 11.46 -8.47 -0.55
CA PHE A 239 10.25 -7.69 -0.29
C PHE A 239 9.54 -8.28 0.93
N THR A 240 9.42 -7.51 2.00
CA THR A 240 8.70 -7.89 3.24
C THR A 240 7.47 -7.02 3.40
N VAL A 241 6.35 -7.62 3.80
CA VAL A 241 5.16 -6.93 4.32
C VAL A 241 4.80 -7.55 5.66
N ASP A 242 4.80 -6.74 6.72
CA ASP A 242 4.16 -7.07 8.00
C ASP A 242 2.89 -6.23 8.16
N LEU A 243 1.84 -6.83 8.69
CA LEU A 243 0.71 -6.14 9.29
C LEU A 243 0.54 -6.67 10.71
N THR A 244 0.28 -5.80 11.69
CA THR A 244 -0.18 -6.21 13.02
C THR A 244 -1.40 -5.40 13.43
N ASN A 245 -2.30 -6.03 14.18
CA ASN A 245 -3.56 -5.42 14.59
C ASN A 245 -3.94 -5.97 15.96
N SER A 246 -4.07 -5.05 16.92
CA SER A 246 -4.38 -5.33 18.32
C SER A 246 -5.21 -4.19 18.90
N ASN A 247 -5.87 -4.44 20.04
CA ASN A 247 -6.69 -3.44 20.73
C ASN A 247 -5.90 -2.18 21.15
N THR A 248 -4.56 -2.17 21.13
CA THR A 248 -3.72 -1.03 21.55
C THR A 248 -2.87 -0.43 20.44
N GLU A 249 -2.54 -1.21 19.41
CA GLU A 249 -1.74 -0.78 18.26
C GLU A 249 -2.18 -1.52 16.98
N VAL A 250 -2.31 -0.77 15.87
CA VAL A 250 -2.40 -1.29 14.51
C VAL A 250 -1.19 -0.77 13.74
N SER A 251 -0.44 -1.65 13.05
CA SER A 251 0.74 -1.25 12.29
C SER A 251 0.91 -2.00 10.98
N ALA A 252 1.60 -1.35 10.03
CA ALA A 252 1.88 -1.85 8.71
C ALA A 252 3.33 -1.54 8.31
N SER A 253 4.02 -2.51 7.73
CA SER A 253 5.33 -2.38 7.10
C SER A 253 5.26 -2.79 5.63
N TYR A 254 6.02 -2.11 4.79
CA TYR A 254 6.48 -2.60 3.49
C TYR A 254 7.97 -2.27 3.39
N LYS A 255 8.79 -3.25 3.02
CA LYS A 255 10.24 -3.09 2.96
C LYS A 255 10.81 -3.79 1.74
N PHE A 256 11.57 -3.05 0.95
CA PHE A 256 12.31 -3.55 -0.20
C PHE A 256 13.81 -3.34 0.02
N THR A 257 14.58 -4.42 -0.04
CA THR A 257 16.04 -4.41 0.18
C THR A 257 16.78 -5.09 -0.96
N HIS A 258 17.98 -4.59 -1.29
CA HIS A 258 18.97 -5.32 -2.09
C HIS A 258 20.16 -5.68 -1.18
N GLY A 259 20.31 -6.97 -0.87
CA GLY A 259 21.23 -7.47 0.15
C GLY A 259 20.90 -6.89 1.53
N GLU A 260 21.90 -6.36 2.23
CA GLU A 260 21.70 -5.68 3.53
C GLU A 260 21.18 -4.24 3.38
N LYS A 261 21.07 -3.70 2.16
CA LYS A 261 20.72 -2.29 1.92
C LYS A 261 19.20 -2.11 1.75
N VAL A 262 18.61 -1.21 2.54
CA VAL A 262 17.24 -0.73 2.31
C VAL A 262 17.19 0.14 1.07
N ILE A 263 16.28 -0.18 0.14
CA ILE A 263 16.05 0.57 -1.10
C ILE A 263 14.77 1.39 -0.95
N MET A 264 13.71 0.78 -0.41
CA MET A 264 12.49 1.47 0.02
C MET A 264 11.99 0.85 1.34
N GLU A 265 11.47 1.66 2.25
CA GLU A 265 10.78 1.18 3.46
C GLU A 265 9.65 2.15 3.83
N ILE A 266 8.45 1.63 4.02
CA ILE A 266 7.26 2.38 4.42
C ILE A 266 6.74 1.71 5.69
N THR A 267 6.63 2.45 6.79
CA THR A 267 6.06 1.92 8.05
C THR A 267 5.12 2.92 8.70
N GLY A 268 3.93 2.48 9.06
CA GLY A 268 2.97 3.23 9.88
C GLY A 268 2.56 2.41 11.11
N SER A 269 2.43 3.03 12.28
CA SER A 269 1.87 2.38 13.48
C SER A 269 1.00 3.30 14.33
N THR A 270 -0.29 3.02 14.40
CA THR A 270 -1.32 3.77 15.13
C THR A 270 -1.54 3.17 16.52
N GLN A 271 -1.32 3.94 17.59
CA GLN A 271 -1.63 3.59 18.97
C GLN A 271 -2.99 4.15 19.41
N GLY A 272 -3.73 3.41 20.22
CA GLY A 272 -5.12 3.76 20.53
C GLY A 272 -5.83 2.80 21.49
N ASP A 273 -7.16 2.82 21.42
CA ASP A 273 -8.04 1.76 21.92
C ASP A 273 -8.95 1.30 20.78
N PHE A 274 -8.49 0.28 20.05
CA PHE A 274 -9.17 -0.34 18.92
C PHE A 274 -10.11 -1.47 19.35
N SER A 275 -10.50 -1.53 20.63
CA SER A 275 -11.49 -2.50 21.08
C SER A 275 -12.87 -2.19 20.52
N ASP A 276 -13.63 -3.23 20.16
CA ASP A 276 -15.01 -3.15 19.69
C ASP A 276 -15.88 -2.19 20.51
N ALA A 277 -15.73 -2.23 21.84
CA ALA A 277 -16.51 -1.40 22.76
C ALA A 277 -16.11 0.08 22.71
N ASN A 278 -14.86 0.42 22.40
CA ASN A 278 -14.43 1.81 22.21
C ASN A 278 -14.81 2.32 20.81
N ILE A 279 -14.72 1.48 19.78
CA ILE A 279 -15.17 1.84 18.42
C ILE A 279 -16.69 2.08 18.42
N GLU A 280 -17.49 1.16 18.97
CA GLU A 280 -18.96 1.32 19.05
C GLU A 280 -19.41 2.46 19.98
N ALA A 281 -18.56 2.92 20.91
CA ALA A 281 -18.84 4.07 21.76
C ALA A 281 -18.48 5.43 21.12
N ASN A 282 -17.72 5.41 20.02
CA ASN A 282 -17.22 6.58 19.29
C ASN A 282 -17.66 6.56 17.81
N THR A 283 -18.75 5.85 17.53
CA THR A 283 -19.43 5.83 16.22
C THR A 283 -20.85 6.33 16.42
N GLU A 284 -21.23 7.43 15.80
CA GLU A 284 -22.60 7.95 15.82
C GLU A 284 -23.28 7.69 14.48
N THR A 285 -24.60 7.45 14.49
CA THR A 285 -25.38 7.22 13.26
C THR A 285 -26.35 8.39 13.08
N HIS A 286 -26.16 9.10 11.99
CA HIS A 286 -26.92 10.29 11.63
C HIS A 286 -28.00 9.90 10.63
N THR A 287 -29.11 10.64 10.62
CA THR A 287 -30.26 10.32 9.77
C THR A 287 -31.01 11.58 9.39
N ASP A 288 -30.73 12.12 8.21
CA ASP A 288 -31.55 13.19 7.64
C ASP A 288 -32.75 12.62 6.91
N THR A 289 -33.86 13.37 6.92
CA THR A 289 -35.11 12.98 6.26
C THR A 289 -35.64 14.14 5.43
N TRP A 290 -35.36 14.08 4.14
CA TRP A 290 -35.77 15.09 3.16
C TRP A 290 -37.14 14.73 2.60
N THR A 291 -38.11 15.65 2.68
CA THR A 291 -39.47 15.43 2.17
C THR A 291 -39.87 16.53 1.19
N TRP A 292 -40.24 16.15 -0.03
CA TRP A 292 -40.68 17.09 -1.08
C TRP A 292 -41.84 16.55 -1.90
N THR A 293 -42.60 17.46 -2.52
CA THR A 293 -43.65 17.10 -3.47
C THR A 293 -43.04 16.83 -4.84
N ASN A 294 -43.25 15.62 -5.38
CA ASN A 294 -42.96 15.26 -6.76
C ASN A 294 -44.27 15.07 -7.54
N TYR A 295 -44.22 15.15 -8.87
CA TYR A 295 -45.40 15.09 -9.74
C TYR A 295 -45.26 13.90 -10.70
N VAL A 296 -46.05 12.86 -10.47
CA VAL A 296 -46.02 11.64 -11.29
C VAL A 296 -47.22 11.61 -12.23
N TRP A 297 -46.99 11.28 -13.50
CA TRP A 297 -48.05 11.18 -14.50
C TRP A 297 -48.93 9.94 -14.26
N ASN A 298 -50.23 10.15 -14.11
CA ASN A 298 -51.22 9.10 -13.94
C ASN A 298 -52.01 8.89 -15.24
N ASP A 299 -51.76 7.76 -15.91
CA ASP A 299 -52.43 7.41 -17.17
C ASP A 299 -53.94 7.18 -17.04
N ALA A 300 -54.47 6.87 -15.86
CA ALA A 300 -55.90 6.66 -15.65
C ALA A 300 -56.68 7.98 -15.50
N THR A 301 -56.06 9.02 -14.93
CA THR A 301 -56.65 10.37 -14.82
C THR A 301 -56.27 11.27 -16.00
N GLN A 302 -55.17 10.95 -16.72
CA GLN A 302 -54.52 11.79 -17.72
C GLN A 302 -54.10 13.15 -17.12
N GLN A 303 -53.59 13.11 -15.89
CA GLN A 303 -53.12 14.26 -15.11
C GLN A 303 -51.82 13.89 -14.37
N TYR A 304 -51.09 14.90 -13.89
CA TYR A 304 -50.04 14.69 -12.91
C TYR A 304 -50.68 14.67 -11.52
N ASP A 305 -50.44 13.60 -10.77
CA ASP A 305 -50.81 13.51 -9.36
C ASP A 305 -49.61 13.98 -8.50
N GLU A 306 -49.90 14.79 -7.49
CA GLU A 306 -48.93 15.14 -6.44
C GLU A 306 -48.65 13.91 -5.57
N ILE A 307 -47.38 13.54 -5.43
CA ILE A 307 -46.91 12.56 -4.46
C ILE A 307 -45.92 13.20 -3.50
N GLU A 308 -45.96 12.77 -2.24
CA GLU A 308 -44.94 13.08 -1.26
C GLU A 308 -43.81 12.06 -1.42
N VAL A 309 -42.60 12.54 -1.69
CA VAL A 309 -41.38 11.73 -1.72
C VAL A 309 -40.61 12.03 -0.44
N THR A 310 -40.22 10.97 0.25
CA THR A 310 -39.31 11.03 1.40
C THR A 310 -38.05 10.28 1.03
N GLU A 311 -36.92 10.96 1.09
CA GLU A 311 -35.58 10.39 1.05
C GLU A 311 -35.02 10.39 2.47
N ILE A 312 -34.36 9.30 2.84
CA ILE A 312 -33.68 9.16 4.12
C ILE A 312 -32.22 8.93 3.79
N ASP A 313 -31.34 9.78 4.31
CA ASP A 313 -29.90 9.64 4.16
C ASP A 313 -29.33 9.24 5.52
N GLU A 314 -28.54 8.16 5.57
CA GLU A 314 -27.99 7.56 6.79
C GLU A 314 -26.46 7.44 6.65
N TRP A 315 -25.72 8.14 7.51
CA TRP A 315 -24.25 8.04 7.57
C TRP A 315 -23.75 7.70 8.98
N GLU A 316 -22.60 7.02 9.04
CA GLU A 316 -21.87 6.74 10.27
C GLU A 316 -20.75 7.79 10.41
N GLU A 317 -20.77 8.59 11.48
CA GLU A 317 -19.70 9.52 11.86
C GLU A 317 -18.83 8.88 12.94
N VAL A 318 -17.53 9.20 12.97
CA VAL A 318 -16.55 8.51 13.83
C VAL A 318 -15.60 9.49 14.48
N ASN A 319 -15.62 9.51 15.81
CA ASN A 319 -14.69 10.26 16.65
C ASN A 319 -13.35 9.51 16.68
N ALA A 320 -12.62 9.65 15.57
CA ALA A 320 -11.47 8.81 15.23
C ALA A 320 -10.29 9.02 16.18
N GLU A 321 -10.17 10.19 16.79
CA GLU A 321 -9.16 10.57 17.78
C GLU A 321 -9.35 9.94 19.17
N GLU A 322 -10.58 9.59 19.57
CA GLU A 322 -10.84 8.78 20.78
C GLU A 322 -10.49 7.29 20.58
N ILE A 323 -10.45 6.82 19.32
CA ILE A 323 -10.03 5.48 18.92
C ILE A 323 -8.51 5.46 18.71
N ALA A 324 -7.99 6.26 17.78
CA ALA A 324 -6.60 6.41 17.41
C ALA A 324 -6.01 7.68 18.02
N ARG A 325 -5.07 7.54 18.96
CA ARG A 325 -4.57 8.68 19.78
C ARG A 325 -3.23 9.24 19.27
N SER A 326 -2.40 8.43 18.62
CA SER A 326 -1.15 8.83 17.95
C SER A 326 -0.76 7.76 16.91
N ALA A 327 0.09 8.04 15.91
CA ALA A 327 0.46 7.02 14.91
C ALA A 327 1.80 7.13 14.14
N ASN A 328 2.96 6.71 14.64
CA ASN A 328 4.27 6.91 13.96
C ASN A 328 4.28 6.57 12.45
N ALA A 329 4.83 7.46 11.62
CA ALA A 329 5.00 7.24 10.19
C ALA A 329 6.47 7.40 9.76
N LYS A 330 6.89 6.56 8.81
CA LYS A 330 8.20 6.64 8.14
C LYS A 330 8.06 6.23 6.67
N PHE A 331 8.68 7.02 5.79
CA PHE A 331 8.91 6.70 4.39
C PHE A 331 10.39 6.87 4.07
N GLN A 332 11.10 5.80 3.75
CA GLN A 332 12.53 5.80 3.40
C GLN A 332 12.76 5.38 1.95
N VAL A 333 13.65 6.11 1.29
CA VAL A 333 14.21 5.83 -0.04
C VAL A 333 15.73 5.87 0.07
N VAL A 334 16.36 4.71 -0.08
CA VAL A 334 17.80 4.49 0.05
C VAL A 334 18.35 5.11 1.35
N ASP A 335 19.06 6.24 1.30
CA ASP A 335 19.75 6.85 2.43
C ASP A 335 18.93 7.98 3.10
N ILE A 336 17.69 8.23 2.63
CA ILE A 336 16.82 9.33 3.07
C ILE A 336 15.53 8.77 3.68
N ALA A 337 15.16 9.22 4.87
CA ALA A 337 13.86 8.95 5.47
C ALA A 337 13.10 10.24 5.76
N ILE A 338 11.82 10.29 5.39
CA ILE A 338 10.83 11.20 5.96
C ILE A 338 10.25 10.49 7.19
N MET A 339 10.27 11.16 8.33
CA MET A 339 9.83 10.67 9.64
C MET A 339 8.74 11.60 10.18
N GLY A 340 7.63 11.07 10.69
CA GLY A 340 6.48 11.86 11.13
C GLY A 340 5.95 11.48 12.53
N ASN A 341 5.75 12.49 13.39
CA ASN A 341 5.29 12.33 14.78
C ASN A 341 4.26 13.40 15.30
N VAL A 342 3.00 13.01 15.62
CA VAL A 342 1.85 13.85 16.07
C VAL A 342 1.29 13.34 17.41
N ASN A 343 0.27 13.97 17.95
CA ASN A 343 -0.64 13.38 18.93
C ASN A 343 -2.05 13.69 18.41
N ILE A 344 -2.74 12.70 17.82
CA ILE A 344 -4.01 12.90 17.11
C ILE A 344 -5.02 13.52 18.05
N LYS A 345 -5.19 12.92 19.23
CA LYS A 345 -6.16 13.39 20.20
C LYS A 345 -5.83 14.78 20.72
N ALA A 346 -4.60 15.03 21.14
CA ALA A 346 -4.24 16.35 21.67
C ALA A 346 -4.18 17.45 20.59
N LEU A 347 -4.03 17.08 19.31
CA LEU A 347 -4.21 17.97 18.16
C LEU A 347 -5.68 18.34 17.99
N VAL A 348 -6.57 17.37 17.79
CA VAL A 348 -8.02 17.61 17.60
C VAL A 348 -8.63 18.31 18.83
N ASP A 349 -8.35 17.82 20.05
CA ASP A 349 -8.77 18.44 21.32
C ASP A 349 -8.42 19.95 21.41
N GLU A 350 -7.38 20.43 20.72
CA GLU A 350 -7.01 21.86 20.66
C GLU A 350 -7.40 22.57 19.36
N LEU A 351 -7.75 21.88 18.27
CA LEU A 351 -8.33 22.48 17.07
C LEU A 351 -9.82 22.82 17.28
N ASP A 352 -10.57 21.96 17.96
CA ASP A 352 -11.98 22.17 18.30
C ASP A 352 -12.16 23.38 19.25
N GLN A 353 -11.12 23.74 19.98
CA GLN A 353 -11.07 24.95 20.82
C GLN A 353 -10.79 26.25 20.02
N ILE A 354 -10.37 26.13 18.76
CA ILE A 354 -10.13 27.25 17.83
C ILE A 354 -11.34 27.46 16.92
N TYR A 355 -11.87 26.35 16.36
CA TYR A 355 -12.99 26.33 15.43
C TYR A 355 -14.20 25.64 16.07
N PRO A 356 -14.96 26.31 16.94
CA PRO A 356 -16.19 25.75 17.50
C PRO A 356 -17.28 25.61 16.44
N ASP A 357 -18.31 24.82 16.75
CA ASP A 357 -19.55 24.73 15.96
C ASP A 357 -20.07 26.13 15.57
N ASP A 358 -20.55 26.25 14.32
CA ASP A 358 -21.08 27.48 13.74
C ASP A 358 -20.11 28.69 13.77
N TYR A 359 -18.78 28.50 13.78
CA TYR A 359 -17.82 29.63 13.81
C TYR A 359 -18.01 30.63 12.66
N TRP A 360 -18.43 30.16 11.48
CA TRP A 360 -18.71 30.98 10.29
C TRP A 360 -19.90 31.95 10.47
N ASP A 361 -20.79 31.71 11.43
CA ASP A 361 -21.93 32.58 11.76
C ASP A 361 -21.59 33.62 12.86
N GLN A 362 -20.34 33.65 13.35
CA GLN A 362 -19.91 34.56 14.42
C GLN A 362 -19.28 35.85 13.85
N GLU A 363 -20.05 36.95 13.82
CA GLU A 363 -19.62 38.27 13.28
C GLU A 363 -18.30 38.84 13.85
N ASP A 364 -17.87 38.38 15.05
CA ASP A 364 -16.65 38.81 15.74
C ASP A 364 -15.49 37.78 15.65
N PHE A 365 -15.57 36.75 14.79
CA PHE A 365 -14.51 35.72 14.64
C PHE A 365 -13.25 36.29 13.98
N ASP A 366 -12.09 36.15 14.64
CA ASP A 366 -10.78 36.59 14.13
C ASP A 366 -10.09 35.41 13.42
N GLU A 367 -10.44 35.22 12.15
CA GLU A 367 -9.88 34.17 11.26
C GLU A 367 -8.35 34.14 11.27
N LYS A 368 -7.71 35.32 11.37
CA LYS A 368 -6.25 35.38 11.43
C LYS A 368 -5.73 34.85 12.77
N ALA A 369 -6.34 35.24 13.89
CA ALA A 369 -5.95 34.74 15.20
C ALA A 369 -6.22 33.24 15.33
N ALA A 370 -7.27 32.72 14.67
CA ALA A 370 -7.54 31.30 14.56
C ALA A 370 -6.43 30.56 13.79
N ALA A 371 -6.09 31.00 12.56
CA ALA A 371 -5.01 30.42 11.77
C ALA A 371 -3.63 30.53 12.46
N ASP A 372 -3.31 31.67 13.10
CA ASP A 372 -2.08 31.83 13.88
C ASP A 372 -2.02 30.81 15.04
N LYS A 373 -3.16 30.55 15.68
CA LYS A 373 -3.28 29.58 16.78
C LYS A 373 -3.23 28.13 16.28
N GLU A 374 -3.80 27.85 15.11
CA GLU A 374 -3.79 26.55 14.45
C GLU A 374 -2.37 26.15 14.02
N ALA A 375 -1.63 27.06 13.38
CA ALA A 375 -0.22 26.85 13.07
C ALA A 375 0.60 26.53 14.33
N GLU A 376 0.36 27.21 15.45
CA GLU A 376 0.98 26.86 16.74
C GLU A 376 0.58 25.47 17.24
N VAL A 377 -0.68 25.05 17.12
CA VAL A 377 -1.17 23.73 17.60
C VAL A 377 -0.63 22.60 16.73
N ILE A 378 -0.60 22.77 15.40
CA ILE A 378 0.00 21.81 14.47
C ILE A 378 1.48 21.62 14.80
N ASN A 379 2.29 22.69 14.85
CA ASN A 379 3.72 22.58 15.23
C ASN A 379 3.94 22.06 16.68
N LYS A 380 2.96 22.23 17.57
CA LYS A 380 3.01 21.75 18.95
C LYS A 380 2.78 20.25 19.06
N TYR A 381 1.97 19.65 18.19
CA TYR A 381 1.69 18.22 18.21
C TYR A 381 2.40 17.47 17.10
N LEU A 382 2.24 17.89 15.84
CA LEU A 382 2.92 17.36 14.66
C LEU A 382 4.37 17.86 14.60
N ASN A 383 5.25 16.96 14.17
CA ASN A 383 6.62 17.20 13.76
C ASN A 383 6.88 16.22 12.61
N LEU A 384 7.39 16.72 11.50
CA LEU A 384 7.65 15.96 10.28
C LEU A 384 9.04 16.37 9.80
N TYR A 385 9.94 15.44 9.56
CA TYR A 385 11.33 15.77 9.23
C TYR A 385 11.96 14.82 8.23
N ALA A 386 12.81 15.37 7.35
CA ALA A 386 13.70 14.60 6.48
C ALA A 386 15.01 14.29 7.22
N LEU A 387 15.50 13.07 7.08
CA LEU A 387 16.64 12.50 7.79
C LEU A 387 17.57 11.80 6.78
N ASN A 388 18.86 12.12 6.79
CA ASN A 388 19.85 11.23 6.18
C ASN A 388 20.15 10.10 7.18
N VAL A 389 19.77 8.86 6.86
CA VAL A 389 19.84 7.73 7.80
C VAL A 389 21.27 7.22 8.01
N VAL A 390 22.16 7.44 7.03
CA VAL A 390 23.56 6.99 7.07
C VAL A 390 24.44 7.93 7.89
N ALA A 391 24.23 9.24 7.75
CA ALA A 391 24.88 10.27 8.55
C ALA A 391 24.18 10.52 9.89
N ASN A 392 22.91 10.09 10.03
CA ASN A 392 22.04 10.36 11.17
C ASN A 392 21.92 11.87 11.48
N GLU A 393 21.61 12.65 10.45
CA GLU A 393 21.43 14.12 10.50
C GLU A 393 20.11 14.55 9.84
N LYS A 394 19.35 15.45 10.48
CA LYS A 394 18.12 16.03 9.93
C LYS A 394 18.45 16.95 8.77
N ILE A 395 17.88 16.70 7.61
CA ILE A 395 17.99 17.56 6.42
C ILE A 395 17.15 18.83 6.64
N ALA A 396 15.87 18.64 6.97
CA ALA A 396 14.93 19.71 7.27
C ALA A 396 13.81 19.21 8.20
N GLU A 397 13.18 20.13 8.93
CA GLU A 397 11.90 19.93 9.61
C GLU A 397 10.82 20.67 8.82
N ALA A 398 9.61 20.13 8.71
CA ALA A 398 8.45 20.88 8.25
C ALA A 398 7.91 21.75 9.40
N GLU A 399 7.57 23.00 9.10
CA GLU A 399 6.98 23.95 10.02
C GLU A 399 5.68 24.48 9.41
N ALA A 400 4.57 24.36 10.14
CA ALA A 400 3.29 24.92 9.73
C ALA A 400 3.30 26.45 9.93
N TYR A 401 2.78 27.21 8.96
CA TYR A 401 2.68 28.66 9.05
C TYR A 401 1.43 29.19 8.34
N VAL A 402 1.03 30.39 8.70
CA VAL A 402 -0.14 31.06 8.08
C VAL A 402 0.29 31.77 6.80
N VAL A 403 -0.35 31.41 5.69
CA VAL A 403 -0.34 32.19 4.45
C VAL A 403 -1.46 33.23 4.51
N GLN A 404 -1.24 34.39 3.88
CA GLN A 404 -2.23 35.46 3.78
C GLN A 404 -2.34 35.94 2.34
N GLU A 405 -3.46 35.68 1.67
CA GLU A 405 -3.77 36.24 0.36
C GLU A 405 -4.68 37.48 0.48
N ASN A 406 -4.71 38.31 -0.56
CA ASN A 406 -5.45 39.56 -0.60
C ASN A 406 -6.33 39.67 -1.86
N TYR A 407 -7.60 39.36 -1.70
CA TYR A 407 -8.61 39.37 -2.76
C TYR A 407 -9.16 40.79 -2.98
N GLY A 408 -8.34 41.63 -3.63
CA GLY A 408 -8.76 42.93 -4.18
C GLY A 408 -8.67 44.13 -3.22
N GLY A 409 -8.10 43.97 -2.03
CA GLY A 409 -7.80 45.04 -1.08
C GLY A 409 -8.78 45.20 0.10
N GLU A 410 -9.90 44.47 0.07
CA GLU A 410 -10.93 44.52 1.13
C GLU A 410 -11.18 43.15 1.79
N TYR A 411 -10.79 42.04 1.15
CA TYR A 411 -10.87 40.68 1.68
C TYR A 411 -9.47 40.09 1.80
N TYR A 412 -9.21 39.44 2.93
CA TYR A 412 -8.03 38.62 3.16
C TYR A 412 -8.49 37.19 3.39
N ASP A 413 -7.69 36.23 2.93
CA ASP A 413 -7.87 34.81 3.19
C ASP A 413 -6.65 34.30 3.99
N TYR A 414 -6.87 33.35 4.88
CA TYR A 414 -5.87 32.83 5.82
C TYR A 414 -5.96 31.32 5.90
N TRP A 415 -4.89 30.63 5.50
CA TRP A 415 -4.80 29.17 5.57
C TRP A 415 -3.43 28.72 6.08
N ILE A 416 -3.35 27.44 6.46
CA ILE A 416 -2.11 26.82 6.91
C ILE A 416 -1.38 26.19 5.72
N ASP A 417 -0.07 26.42 5.66
CA ASP A 417 0.83 25.83 4.68
C ASP A 417 2.09 25.27 5.40
N LEU A 418 2.84 24.40 4.73
CA LEU A 418 4.02 23.71 5.26
C LEU A 418 5.29 24.14 4.53
N ARG A 419 6.25 24.69 5.28
CA ARG A 419 7.59 25.03 4.78
C ARG A 419 8.68 24.18 5.41
N LEU A 420 9.73 23.88 4.66
CA LEU A 420 10.92 23.20 5.13
C LEU A 420 11.89 24.18 5.79
N LYS A 421 12.35 23.82 6.98
CA LYS A 421 13.23 24.58 7.88
C LYS A 421 14.55 23.86 8.03
N PHE A 422 15.64 24.54 7.69
CA PHE A 422 16.99 23.94 7.63
C PHE A 422 17.86 24.32 8.84
N GLY A 423 18.96 23.61 9.01
CA GLY A 423 19.88 23.76 10.16
C GLY A 423 20.58 25.12 10.29
N ASP A 424 20.58 25.93 9.23
CA ASP A 424 21.08 27.31 9.22
C ASP A 424 20.00 28.36 9.59
N GLY A 425 18.75 27.92 9.76
CA GLY A 425 17.59 28.78 10.00
C GLY A 425 16.98 29.37 8.73
N SER A 426 17.35 28.88 7.54
CA SER A 426 16.63 29.18 6.30
C SER A 426 15.32 28.40 6.20
N PHE A 427 14.41 28.94 5.39
CA PHE A 427 13.10 28.35 5.09
C PHE A 427 12.93 28.27 3.57
N VAL A 428 12.31 27.19 3.10
CA VAL A 428 11.89 27.00 1.70
C VAL A 428 10.51 26.35 1.71
N ASP A 429 9.56 26.95 1.00
CA ASP A 429 8.18 26.44 0.89
C ASP A 429 8.16 25.11 0.11
N MET A 430 7.26 24.18 0.44
CA MET A 430 7.39 22.79 -0.03
C MET A 430 7.41 22.67 -1.55
N ASP A 431 6.52 23.40 -2.25
CA ASP A 431 6.44 23.41 -3.71
C ASP A 431 7.76 23.89 -4.34
N THR A 432 8.30 25.04 -3.90
CA THR A 432 9.61 25.55 -4.35
C THR A 432 10.78 24.63 -3.96
N TYR A 433 10.62 23.77 -2.96
CA TYR A 433 11.60 22.72 -2.69
C TYR A 433 11.51 21.56 -3.71
N MET A 434 10.31 21.17 -4.14
CA MET A 434 10.08 20.03 -5.02
C MET A 434 10.16 20.36 -6.53
N GLU A 435 9.89 21.60 -6.93
CA GLU A 435 10.06 22.08 -8.30
C GLU A 435 11.54 22.03 -8.73
N GLU A 436 12.37 22.96 -8.24
CA GLU A 436 13.77 23.08 -8.70
C GLU A 436 14.69 22.01 -8.10
N GLY A 437 15.63 21.45 -8.87
CA GLY A 437 16.74 20.65 -8.32
C GLY A 437 16.51 19.14 -8.16
N PHE A 438 15.55 18.57 -8.90
CA PHE A 438 15.36 17.13 -9.09
C PHE A 438 15.46 16.70 -10.57
N GLU A 439 15.99 17.57 -11.43
CA GLU A 439 15.95 17.40 -12.88
C GLU A 439 16.80 16.23 -13.37
N ASP A 440 17.92 15.90 -12.70
CA ASP A 440 18.70 14.72 -13.05
C ASP A 440 18.00 13.43 -12.58
N PHE A 441 17.31 13.43 -11.43
CA PHE A 441 16.47 12.28 -11.03
C PHE A 441 15.30 12.04 -12.00
N ILE A 442 14.53 13.08 -12.33
CA ILE A 442 13.43 12.98 -13.31
C ILE A 442 13.97 12.50 -14.66
N LYS A 443 15.16 12.96 -15.07
CA LYS A 443 15.84 12.51 -16.29
C LYS A 443 16.25 11.04 -16.24
N GLU A 444 16.80 10.53 -15.14
CA GLU A 444 17.16 9.10 -15.04
C GLU A 444 15.91 8.20 -14.99
N ILE A 445 14.84 8.61 -14.29
CA ILE A 445 13.54 7.91 -14.35
C ILE A 445 12.95 7.94 -15.76
N ASN A 446 13.03 9.08 -16.47
CA ASN A 446 12.60 9.17 -17.86
C ASN A 446 13.51 8.40 -18.83
N SER A 447 14.81 8.19 -18.52
CA SER A 447 15.67 7.27 -19.28
C SER A 447 15.23 5.83 -19.06
N MET A 448 15.03 5.42 -17.80
CA MET A 448 14.50 4.10 -17.45
C MET A 448 13.14 3.85 -18.12
N ILE A 449 12.19 4.80 -18.06
CA ILE A 449 10.90 4.73 -18.75
C ILE A 449 11.07 4.65 -20.28
N SER A 450 12.02 5.39 -20.86
CA SER A 450 12.32 5.36 -22.31
C SER A 450 12.96 4.05 -22.75
N GLU A 451 13.82 3.45 -21.93
CA GLU A 451 14.45 2.16 -22.15
C GLU A 451 13.41 1.04 -22.03
N LEU A 452 12.61 1.04 -20.97
CA LEU A 452 11.46 0.15 -20.82
C LEU A 452 10.50 0.29 -22.01
N ASN A 453 10.11 1.50 -22.41
CA ASN A 453 9.28 1.68 -23.60
C ASN A 453 9.94 1.22 -24.91
N GLY A 454 11.26 1.31 -25.02
CA GLY A 454 12.03 0.93 -26.21
C GLY A 454 12.30 -0.57 -26.34
N GLU A 455 12.51 -1.26 -25.22
CA GLU A 455 12.73 -2.71 -25.13
C GLU A 455 11.39 -3.46 -25.08
N TYR A 456 10.40 -2.90 -24.39
CA TYR A 456 9.22 -3.60 -23.90
C TYR A 456 7.87 -3.01 -24.34
N ASN A 457 7.85 -1.83 -25.00
CA ASN A 457 6.64 -1.22 -25.55
C ASN A 457 5.52 -1.00 -24.49
N TRP A 458 5.87 -0.75 -23.22
CA TRP A 458 4.91 -0.56 -22.12
C TRP A 458 3.93 0.60 -22.34
N GLY A 459 4.32 1.61 -23.13
CA GLY A 459 3.49 2.80 -23.37
C GLY A 459 3.38 3.69 -22.13
N LEU A 460 4.31 3.58 -21.19
CA LEU A 460 4.40 4.49 -20.04
C LEU A 460 4.62 5.91 -20.54
N GLU A 461 3.83 6.86 -20.05
CA GLU A 461 4.08 8.28 -20.28
C GLU A 461 5.34 8.69 -19.50
N ALA A 462 6.14 9.58 -20.08
CA ALA A 462 7.25 10.19 -19.36
C ALA A 462 6.70 11.11 -18.26
N ILE A 463 7.47 11.29 -17.19
CA ILE A 463 7.18 12.31 -16.19
C ILE A 463 7.46 13.67 -16.83
N ASP A 464 6.40 14.34 -17.28
CA ASP A 464 6.40 15.73 -17.71
C ASP A 464 6.60 16.69 -16.51
N TYR A 465 6.98 17.93 -16.82
CA TYR A 465 7.26 19.04 -15.89
C TYR A 465 6.63 20.33 -16.45
#